data_AF-A0A7S1C9S9-F1
#
_entry.id   AF-A0A7S1C9S9-F1
#
_cell.length_a   1.000
_cell.length_b   1.000
_cell.length_c   1.000
_cell.angle_alpha   90.00
_cell.angle_beta   90.00
_cell.angle_gamma   90.00
#
_symmetry.space_group_name_H-M   'P 1'
#
loop_
_entity.id
_entity.type
_entity.pdbx_description
1 polymer ?
#
loop_
_entity_poly.entity_id
_entity_poly.type
_entity_poly.pdbx_seq_one_letter_code
_entity_poly.pdbx_strand_id
1 'polypeptide(L)'
;GRGAGGSGPLPGSHSVKQIVEVLAPDARMSRLFKLLEKYHASRKNRILVFVLYKREAANMERTLTGRGFNAAAIHGDKTQEGRNRALADFKSGRCPLLIATDVAARGLDVPDVEYVINYSFPLTTEDYVHRIGR
;
A
#
# COMPACT_ATOMS: atom_id res chain seq x y z
N GLY A 1 15.81 -0.18 50.10
CA GLY A 1 16.90 0.04 49.13
C GLY A 1 16.34 0.00 47.73
N ARG A 2 16.85 0.91 46.89
CA ARG A 2 16.84 1.05 45.41
C ARG A 2 16.24 -0.14 44.61
N GLY A 3 15.54 0.06 43.49
CA GLY A 3 15.66 1.19 42.58
C GLY A 3 14.56 1.30 41.53
N ALA A 4 14.62 2.45 40.85
CA ALA A 4 13.83 2.88 39.73
C ALA A 4 14.11 2.04 38.46
N GLY A 5 13.13 2.02 37.57
CA GLY A 5 13.28 1.55 36.19
C GLY A 5 12.09 2.02 35.38
N GLY A 6 12.11 3.30 34.99
CA GLY A 6 11.11 3.88 34.12
C GLY A 6 11.12 3.22 32.75
N SER A 7 9.94 3.01 32.18
CA SER A 7 9.75 2.78 30.75
C SER A 7 9.24 4.08 30.14
N GLY A 8 10.18 5.00 29.87
CA GLY A 8 9.93 6.08 28.92
C GLY A 8 9.56 5.53 27.55
N PRO A 9 8.88 6.31 26.69
CA PRO A 9 8.51 5.87 25.35
C PRO A 9 9.75 5.45 24.56
N LEU A 10 9.66 4.31 23.88
CA LEU A 10 10.73 3.74 23.06
C LEU A 10 11.10 4.72 21.92
N PRO A 11 12.40 4.92 21.60
CA PRO A 11 12.80 5.78 20.50
C PRO A 11 12.43 5.11 19.16
N GLY A 12 11.69 5.83 18.31
CA GLY A 12 11.41 5.41 16.92
C GLY A 12 9.99 4.96 16.62
N SER A 13 9.00 5.32 17.45
CA SER A 13 7.58 5.14 17.10
C SER A 13 7.20 6.11 15.98
N HIS A 14 7.41 5.69 14.72
CA HIS A 14 6.74 6.30 13.59
C HIS A 14 5.24 6.08 13.81
N SER A 15 4.58 7.08 14.40
CA SER A 15 3.14 7.01 14.64
C SER A 15 2.44 7.18 13.30
N VAL A 16 2.18 6.06 12.63
CA VAL A 16 1.37 6.05 11.41
C VAL A 16 -0.07 6.36 11.80
N LYS A 17 -0.61 7.48 11.32
CA LYS A 17 -2.02 7.83 11.50
C LYS A 17 -2.88 6.85 10.71
N GLN A 18 -3.76 6.13 11.41
CA GLN A 18 -4.63 5.12 10.83
C GLN A 18 -6.07 5.59 10.81
N ILE A 19 -6.75 5.38 9.68
CA ILE A 19 -8.17 5.69 9.49
C ILE A 19 -8.82 4.42 8.92
N VAL A 20 -9.88 3.95 9.59
CA VAL A 20 -10.61 2.74 9.18
C VAL A 20 -12.04 3.13 8.83
N GLU A 21 -12.50 2.70 7.67
CA GLU A 21 -13.85 2.95 7.16
C GLU A 21 -14.51 1.62 6.79
N VAL A 22 -15.74 1.39 7.27
CA VAL A 22 -16.54 0.22 6.89
C VAL A 22 -17.41 0.60 5.69
N LEU A 23 -17.21 -0.09 4.58
CA LEU A 23 -17.85 0.23 3.30
C LEU A 23 -18.48 -1.02 2.68
N ALA A 24 -19.62 -0.81 2.02
CA ALA A 24 -20.18 -1.81 1.13
C ALA A 24 -19.20 -2.12 -0.03
N PRO A 25 -19.16 -3.37 -0.54
CA PRO A 25 -18.19 -3.77 -1.57
C PRO A 25 -18.18 -2.91 -2.83
N ASP A 26 -19.37 -2.50 -3.29
CA ASP A 26 -19.60 -1.65 -4.45
C ASP A 26 -19.12 -0.19 -4.24
N ALA A 27 -19.14 0.29 -2.99
CA ALA A 27 -18.69 1.64 -2.65
C ALA A 27 -17.15 1.78 -2.61
N ARG A 28 -16.40 0.67 -2.47
CA ARG A 28 -14.93 0.72 -2.26
C ARG A 28 -14.18 1.38 -3.40
N MET A 29 -14.55 1.06 -4.65
CA MET A 29 -13.87 1.62 -5.82
C MET A 29 -14.08 3.15 -5.91
N SER A 30 -15.32 3.61 -5.70
CA SER A 30 -15.61 5.05 -5.63
C SER A 30 -14.83 5.72 -4.51
N ARG A 31 -14.71 5.07 -3.34
CA ARG A 31 -13.94 5.60 -2.23
C ARG A 31 -12.45 5.68 -2.53
N LEU A 32 -11.87 4.66 -3.16
CA LEU A 32 -10.47 4.67 -3.59
C LEU A 32 -10.18 5.88 -4.49
N PHE A 33 -11.05 6.17 -5.46
CA PHE A 33 -10.89 7.36 -6.30
C PHE A 33 -10.88 8.66 -5.48
N LYS A 34 -11.83 8.83 -4.55
CA LYS A 34 -11.85 10.01 -3.67
C LYS A 34 -10.59 10.13 -2.80
N LEU A 35 -10.03 9.01 -2.35
CA LEU A 35 -8.77 9.00 -1.60
C LEU A 35 -7.58 9.39 -2.49
N LEU A 36 -7.53 8.88 -3.72
CA LEU A 36 -6.49 9.25 -4.69
C LEU A 36 -6.61 10.71 -5.15
N GLU A 37 -7.82 11.24 -5.33
CA GLU A 37 -8.03 12.66 -5.61
C GLU A 37 -7.51 13.54 -4.46
N LYS A 38 -7.74 13.13 -3.21
CA LYS A 38 -7.31 13.88 -2.03
C LYS A 38 -5.80 13.78 -1.76
N TYR A 39 -5.27 12.55 -1.74
CA TYR A 39 -3.91 12.28 -1.27
C TYR A 39 -2.91 12.09 -2.41
N HIS A 40 -3.37 11.86 -3.64
CA HIS A 40 -2.54 11.66 -4.83
C HIS A 40 -2.74 12.77 -5.89
N ALA A 41 -3.26 13.93 -5.50
CA ALA A 41 -3.47 15.08 -6.40
C ALA A 41 -2.19 15.46 -7.18
N SER A 42 -1.02 15.39 -6.52
CA SER A 42 0.27 15.72 -7.14
C SER A 42 0.71 14.74 -8.23
N ARG A 43 0.15 13.53 -8.26
CA ARG A 43 0.57 12.40 -9.10
C ARG A 43 2.05 12.03 -8.97
N LYS A 44 2.72 12.43 -7.88
CA LYS A 44 4.15 12.19 -7.64
C LYS A 44 4.42 11.43 -6.35
N ASN A 45 3.58 11.63 -5.35
CA ASN A 45 3.71 10.97 -4.06
C ASN A 45 3.44 9.47 -4.17
N ARG A 46 4.28 8.67 -3.52
CA ARG A 46 4.20 7.20 -3.60
C ARG A 46 3.10 6.66 -2.69
N ILE A 47 2.21 5.85 -3.26
CA ILE A 47 1.12 5.18 -2.54
C ILE A 47 1.16 3.69 -2.82
N LEU A 48 1.08 2.90 -1.75
CA LEU A 48 0.97 1.45 -1.82
C LEU A 48 -0.46 1.03 -1.49
N VAL A 49 -1.13 0.38 -2.44
CA VAL A 49 -2.49 -0.14 -2.30
C VAL A 49 -2.45 -1.65 -2.12
N PHE A 50 -2.92 -2.13 -0.97
CA PHE A 50 -3.03 -3.55 -0.69
C PHE A 50 -4.40 -4.12 -1.04
N VAL A 51 -4.37 -5.24 -1.75
CA VAL A 51 -5.55 -6.02 -2.19
C VAL A 51 -5.35 -7.48 -1.80
N LEU A 52 -6.44 -8.23 -1.64
CA LEU A 52 -6.33 -9.61 -1.16
C LEU A 52 -5.99 -10.59 -2.30
N TYR A 53 -6.57 -10.36 -3.49
CA TYR A 53 -6.51 -11.31 -4.59
C TYR A 53 -5.74 -10.76 -5.80
N LYS A 54 -4.98 -11.63 -6.46
CA LYS A 54 -4.22 -11.30 -7.69
C LYS A 54 -5.10 -10.76 -8.83
N ARG A 55 -6.32 -11.28 -8.98
CA ARG A 55 -7.29 -10.79 -9.99
C ARG A 55 -7.76 -9.36 -9.67
N GLU A 56 -7.95 -9.05 -8.39
CA GLU A 56 -8.29 -7.70 -7.92
C GLU A 56 -7.15 -6.73 -8.23
N ALA A 57 -5.90 -7.13 -7.98
CA ALA A 57 -4.72 -6.34 -8.32
C ALA A 57 -4.66 -5.99 -9.81
N ALA A 58 -4.80 -7.00 -10.69
CA ALA A 58 -4.77 -6.79 -12.14
C ALA A 58 -5.95 -5.95 -12.65
N ASN A 59 -7.15 -6.15 -12.10
CA ASN A 59 -8.32 -5.34 -12.46
C ASN A 59 -8.16 -3.87 -12.01
N MET A 60 -7.61 -3.66 -10.83
CA MET A 60 -7.37 -2.33 -10.29
C MET A 60 -6.30 -1.58 -11.10
N GLU A 61 -5.19 -2.24 -11.47
CA GLU A 61 -4.18 -1.69 -12.38
C GLU A 61 -4.81 -1.19 -13.69
N ARG A 62 -5.61 -2.03 -14.36
CA ARG A 62 -6.34 -1.66 -15.59
C ARG A 62 -7.30 -0.49 -15.39
N THR A 63 -8.03 -0.49 -14.28
CA THR A 63 -9.03 0.54 -13.97
C THR A 63 -8.37 1.90 -13.71
N LEU A 64 -7.29 1.91 -12.93
CA LEU A 64 -6.56 3.13 -12.58
C LEU A 64 -5.82 3.70 -13.81
N THR A 65 -5.14 2.84 -14.58
CA THR A 65 -4.48 3.26 -15.82
C THR A 65 -5.46 3.79 -16.86
N GLY A 66 -6.64 3.15 -17.03
CA GLY A 66 -7.72 3.66 -17.87
C GLY A 66 -8.31 5.01 -17.41
N ARG A 67 -8.06 5.42 -16.17
CA ARG A 67 -8.42 6.74 -15.60
C ARG A 67 -7.23 7.71 -15.57
N GLY A 68 -6.13 7.38 -16.24
CA GLY A 68 -4.94 8.23 -16.36
C GLY A 68 -4.04 8.25 -15.12
N PHE A 69 -4.11 7.23 -14.25
CA PHE A 69 -3.13 7.06 -13.17
C PHE A 69 -1.96 6.19 -13.63
N ASN A 70 -0.74 6.59 -13.27
CA ASN A 70 0.45 5.75 -13.42
C ASN A 70 0.46 4.73 -12.29
N ALA A 71 -0.09 3.54 -12.59
CA ALA A 71 -0.26 2.46 -11.63
C ALA A 71 0.32 1.15 -12.16
N ALA A 72 0.95 0.38 -11.28
CA ALA A 72 1.46 -0.96 -11.59
C ALA A 72 1.02 -1.96 -10.52
N ALA A 73 0.80 -3.21 -10.90
CA ALA A 73 0.48 -4.28 -9.95
C ALA A 73 1.59 -5.32 -9.79
N ILE A 74 1.76 -5.79 -8.55
CA ILE A 74 2.62 -6.91 -8.17
C ILE A 74 1.77 -7.98 -7.47
N HIS A 75 1.69 -9.15 -8.09
CA HIS A 75 0.92 -10.30 -7.61
C HIS A 75 1.56 -11.60 -8.12
N GLY A 76 1.10 -12.75 -7.63
CA GLY A 76 1.72 -14.06 -7.93
C GLY A 76 1.81 -14.44 -9.41
N ASP A 77 0.90 -13.95 -10.26
CA ASP A 77 0.94 -14.24 -11.71
C ASP A 77 1.88 -13.33 -12.53
N LYS A 78 2.54 -12.32 -11.92
CA LYS A 78 3.52 -11.50 -12.65
C LYS A 78 4.83 -12.28 -12.78
N THR A 79 5.46 -12.21 -13.95
CA THR A 79 6.82 -12.73 -14.14
C THR A 79 7.80 -11.99 -13.23
N GLN A 80 8.93 -12.63 -12.90
CA GLN A 80 9.96 -11.98 -12.07
C GLN A 80 10.46 -10.68 -12.70
N GLU A 81 10.63 -10.65 -14.02
CA GLU A 81 11.00 -9.45 -14.77
C GLU A 81 9.94 -8.35 -14.66
N GLY A 82 8.66 -8.70 -14.82
CA GLY A 82 7.55 -7.76 -14.68
C GLY A 82 7.45 -7.20 -13.26
N ARG A 83 7.67 -8.04 -12.25
CA ARG A 83 7.76 -7.63 -10.84
C ARG A 83 8.91 -6.65 -10.62
N ASN A 84 10.12 -6.98 -11.10
CA ASN A 84 11.30 -6.12 -10.95
C ASN A 84 11.10 -4.76 -11.63
N ARG A 85 10.49 -4.75 -12.83
CA ARG A 85 10.16 -3.51 -13.55
C ARG A 85 9.18 -2.64 -12.77
N ALA A 86 8.07 -3.22 -12.30
CA ALA A 86 7.08 -2.49 -11.50
C ALA A 86 7.69 -1.88 -10.24
N LEU A 87 8.59 -2.61 -9.56
CA LEU A 87 9.32 -2.09 -8.39
C LEU A 87 10.26 -0.96 -8.76
N ALA A 88 11.03 -1.10 -9.84
CA ALA A 88 11.95 -0.06 -10.28
C ALA A 88 11.21 1.23 -10.68
N ASP A 89 10.07 1.10 -11.36
CA ASP A 89 9.22 2.23 -11.74
C ASP A 89 8.59 2.90 -10.51
N PHE A 90 8.20 2.12 -9.50
CA PHE A 90 7.71 2.66 -8.23
C PHE A 90 8.81 3.39 -7.45
N LYS A 91 9.98 2.76 -7.26
CA LYS A 91 11.12 3.37 -6.56
C LYS A 91 11.58 4.68 -7.21
N SER A 92 11.63 4.70 -8.54
CA SER A 92 12.02 5.91 -9.30
C SER A 92 10.93 6.99 -9.36
N GLY A 93 9.70 6.71 -8.90
CA GLY A 93 8.58 7.63 -8.96
C GLY A 93 7.92 7.76 -10.34
N ARG A 94 8.36 7.01 -11.35
CA ARG A 94 7.70 6.97 -12.67
C ARG A 94 6.28 6.42 -12.58
N CYS A 95 6.11 5.42 -11.72
CA CYS A 95 4.83 4.79 -11.42
C CYS A 95 4.56 4.86 -9.91
N PRO A 96 4.06 5.99 -9.40
CA PRO A 96 3.97 6.23 -7.96
C PRO A 96 2.79 5.51 -7.28
N LEU A 97 1.95 4.78 -8.02
CA LEU A 97 0.91 3.91 -7.44
C LEU A 97 1.29 2.44 -7.64
N LEU A 98 1.52 1.73 -6.54
CA LEU A 98 1.77 0.29 -6.58
C LEU A 98 0.62 -0.46 -5.94
N ILE A 99 0.05 -1.44 -6.64
CA ILE A 99 -0.97 -2.35 -6.12
C ILE A 99 -0.32 -3.69 -5.80
N ALA A 100 -0.49 -4.20 -4.58
CA ALA A 100 0.15 -5.44 -4.17
C ALA A 100 -0.76 -6.36 -3.34
N THR A 101 -0.57 -7.67 -3.52
CA THR A 101 -1.04 -8.69 -2.56
C THR A 101 0.00 -8.91 -1.48
N ASP A 102 -0.40 -9.35 -0.27
CA ASP A 102 0.52 -9.61 0.85
C ASP A 102 1.71 -10.49 0.48
N VAL A 103 1.43 -11.65 -0.13
CA VAL A 103 2.46 -12.61 -0.57
C VAL A 103 3.45 -11.95 -1.50
N ALA A 104 2.96 -11.13 -2.42
CA ALA A 104 3.80 -10.45 -3.37
C ALA A 104 4.53 -9.24 -2.77
N ALA A 105 4.06 -8.67 -1.65
CA ALA A 105 4.71 -7.56 -0.97
C ALA A 105 5.76 -7.98 0.07
N ARG A 106 5.74 -9.24 0.51
CA ARG A 106 6.77 -9.78 1.42
C ARG A 106 8.14 -9.68 0.76
N GLY A 107 9.12 -9.19 1.53
CA GLY A 107 10.49 -8.96 1.05
C GLY A 107 10.65 -7.82 0.04
N LEU A 108 9.59 -7.04 -0.24
CA LEU A 108 9.76 -5.79 -0.99
C LEU A 108 10.43 -4.75 -0.10
N ASP A 109 11.61 -4.32 -0.52
CA ASP A 109 12.18 -3.05 -0.10
C ASP A 109 11.54 -1.95 -0.96
N VAL A 110 10.69 -1.11 -0.37
CA VAL A 110 10.00 0.00 -1.04
C VAL A 110 10.11 1.25 -0.17
N PRO A 111 11.22 1.99 -0.25
CA PRO A 111 11.42 3.18 0.56
C PRO A 111 10.45 4.30 0.15
N ASP A 112 10.21 5.21 1.09
CA ASP A 112 9.51 6.48 0.89
C ASP A 112 8.05 6.36 0.43
N VAL A 113 7.29 5.42 1.00
CA VAL A 113 5.84 5.36 0.85
C VAL A 113 5.20 6.43 1.73
N GLU A 114 4.43 7.35 1.13
CA GLU A 114 3.76 8.41 1.89
C GLU A 114 2.38 7.97 2.40
N TYR A 115 1.72 7.07 1.67
CA TYR A 115 0.42 6.54 2.03
C TYR A 115 0.31 5.05 1.74
N VAL A 116 -0.26 4.32 2.71
CA VAL A 116 -0.69 2.93 2.54
C VAL A 116 -2.21 2.90 2.53
N ILE A 117 -2.81 2.25 1.53
CA ILE A 117 -4.25 2.04 1.41
C ILE A 117 -4.55 0.54 1.49
N ASN A 118 -5.23 0.12 2.55
CA ASN A 118 -5.79 -1.23 2.65
C ASN A 118 -7.14 -1.29 1.93
N TYR A 119 -7.14 -1.54 0.62
CA TYR A 119 -8.40 -1.67 -0.14
C TYR A 119 -9.21 -2.90 0.27
N SER A 120 -8.50 -4.00 0.52
CA SER A 120 -9.06 -5.22 1.12
C SER A 120 -8.43 -5.41 2.49
N PHE A 121 -9.23 -5.57 3.54
CA PHE A 121 -8.72 -5.74 4.91
C PHE A 121 -7.88 -7.04 5.00
N PRO A 122 -6.73 -7.04 5.71
CA PRO A 122 -5.89 -8.22 5.85
C PRO A 122 -6.61 -9.34 6.62
N LEU A 123 -6.19 -10.59 6.37
CA LEU A 123 -6.76 -11.77 7.03
C LEU A 123 -6.18 -12.01 8.43
N THR A 124 -5.02 -11.43 8.73
CA THR A 124 -4.31 -11.59 10.00
C THR A 124 -3.84 -10.23 10.53
N THR A 125 -3.66 -10.15 11.85
CA THR A 125 -3.10 -8.96 12.50
C THR A 125 -1.64 -8.74 12.08
N GLU A 126 -0.90 -9.81 11.85
CA GLU A 126 0.49 -9.76 11.39
C GLU A 126 0.59 -9.14 10.00
N ASP A 127 -0.29 -9.54 9.07
CA ASP A 127 -0.35 -8.92 7.75
C ASP A 127 -0.73 -7.43 7.87
N TYR A 128 -1.66 -7.07 8.76
CA TYR A 128 -1.98 -5.65 9.02
C TYR A 128 -0.75 -4.84 9.43
N VAL A 129 0.01 -5.33 10.42
CA VAL A 129 1.23 -4.67 10.91
C VAL A 129 2.28 -4.56 9.80
N HIS A 130 2.50 -5.62 9.02
CA HIS A 130 3.44 -5.60 7.89
C HIS A 130 3.04 -4.64 6.76
N ARG A 131 1.73 -4.39 6.58
CA ARG A 131 1.23 -3.44 5.59
C ARG A 131 1.42 -2.00 6.02
N ILE A 132 1.15 -1.66 7.28
CA ILE A 132 1.26 -0.28 7.77
C ILE A 132 2.69 0.13 8.10
N GLY A 133 3.60 -0.81 8.32
CA GLY A 133 5.02 -0.55 8.57
C GLY A 133 5.83 -0.25 7.30
N ARG A 134 5.18 0.26 6.24
CA ARG A 134 5.79 0.57 4.94
C ARG A 134 6.06 2.05 4.80
#